data_AF-A5CNT7-F1
#
_entry.id   AF-A5CNT7-F1
#
_cell.length_a   1.000
_cell.length_b   1.000
_cell.length_c   1.000
_cell.angle_alpha   90.00
_cell.angle_beta   90.00
_cell.angle_gamma   90.00
#
_symmetry.space_group_name_H-M   'P 1'
#
loop_
_entity.id
_entity.type
_entity.pdbx_description
1 polymer ?
#
loop_
_entity_poly.entity_id
_entity_poly.type
_entity_poly.pdbx_seq_one_letter_code
_entity_poly.pdbx_strand_id
1 'polypeptide(L)'
;MTSTGIIESRPVRERPRVLRITRFVLLLVMTWTVIADTGRAIGTLTGRTIALFGSAPSDLPLTFLPQITRAEPAVGGTGSLADADLLLRILAAAPPLIHAVTVVLAVAWLLRAIRGVAQGQPFHGFVIVNWRRLAMTLLAGGLAQGCMDTVAYAYLTAHLGFIARSGTGTGADPTQSFLGSRYDEIATQLPAWPVDLLLAGLVALSLTAAFRAGARLAEDADGVV
;
A
#
# COMPACT_ATOMS: atom_id res chain seq x y z
N MET A 1 -33.95 26.81 49.50
CA MET A 1 -34.56 26.69 48.17
C MET A 1 -33.58 25.95 47.26
N THR A 2 -33.82 24.66 47.10
CA THR A 2 -32.98 23.70 46.36
C THR A 2 -33.39 23.74 44.89
N SER A 3 -32.55 24.33 44.05
CA SER A 3 -32.71 24.33 42.59
C SER A 3 -32.46 22.91 42.07
N THR A 4 -33.53 22.16 41.82
CA THR A 4 -33.52 20.93 41.03
C THR A 4 -33.11 21.29 39.60
N GLY A 5 -31.81 21.19 39.32
CA GLY A 5 -31.25 21.29 37.98
C GLY A 5 -31.75 20.12 37.14
N ILE A 6 -32.88 20.33 36.47
CA ILE A 6 -33.36 19.45 35.42
C ILE A 6 -32.31 19.51 34.31
N ILE A 7 -31.52 18.46 34.19
CA ILE A 7 -30.60 18.26 33.06
C ILE A 7 -31.50 18.09 31.83
N GLU A 8 -31.65 19.17 31.08
CA GLU A 8 -32.35 19.19 29.81
C GLU A 8 -31.64 18.21 28.87
N SER A 9 -32.18 17.00 28.76
CA SER A 9 -31.70 15.95 27.88
C SER A 9 -31.99 16.38 26.45
N ARG A 10 -31.11 17.21 25.90
CA ARG A 10 -31.16 17.57 24.48
C ARG A 10 -31.25 16.27 23.66
N PRO A 11 -32.18 16.20 22.70
CA PRO A 11 -32.43 14.99 21.93
C PRO A 11 -31.12 14.51 21.30
N VAL A 12 -30.88 13.20 21.39
CA VAL A 12 -29.75 12.51 20.75
C VAL A 12 -29.74 12.90 19.29
N ARG A 13 -28.91 13.89 18.94
CA ARG A 13 -28.77 14.40 17.57
C ARG A 13 -28.45 13.19 16.70
N GLU A 14 -29.38 12.83 15.82
CA GLU A 14 -29.26 11.66 14.97
C GLU A 14 -27.90 11.70 14.29
N ARG A 15 -27.05 10.70 14.56
CA ARG A 15 -25.74 10.61 13.90
C ARG A 15 -25.98 10.62 12.39
N PRO A 16 -25.37 11.55 11.63
CA PRO A 16 -25.68 11.74 10.22
C PRO A 16 -25.46 10.43 9.46
N ARG A 17 -26.46 9.99 8.68
CA ARG A 17 -26.42 8.74 7.91
C ARG A 17 -25.18 8.66 7.02
N VAL A 18 -24.74 9.80 6.49
CA VAL A 18 -23.54 9.97 5.67
C VAL A 18 -22.30 9.36 6.34
N LEU A 19 -22.08 9.59 7.63
CA LEU A 19 -20.87 9.12 8.32
C LEU A 19 -20.85 7.58 8.45
N ARG A 20 -22.01 6.94 8.58
CA ARG A 20 -22.10 5.48 8.61
C ARG A 20 -21.73 4.90 7.26
N ILE A 21 -22.23 5.51 6.18
CA ILE A 21 -21.95 5.09 4.79
C ILE A 21 -20.45 5.26 4.50
N THR A 22 -19.86 6.43 4.79
CA THR A 22 -18.43 6.67 4.59
C THR A 22 -17.58 5.66 5.34
N ARG A 23 -17.88 5.39 6.62
CA ARG A 23 -17.15 4.37 7.40
C ARG A 23 -17.28 2.99 6.79
N PHE A 24 -18.48 2.59 6.38
CA PHE A 24 -18.71 1.28 5.78
C PHE A 24 -17.92 1.12 4.48
N VAL A 25 -18.00 2.11 3.58
CA VAL A 25 -17.25 2.13 2.31
C VAL A 25 -15.74 2.06 2.56
N LEU A 26 -15.21 2.88 3.49
CA LEU A 26 -13.79 2.87 3.83
C LEU A 26 -13.33 1.49 4.33
N LEU A 27 -14.10 0.86 5.20
CA LEU A 27 -13.75 -0.47 5.73
C LEU A 27 -13.83 -1.55 4.65
N LEU A 28 -14.82 -1.47 3.76
CA LEU A 28 -14.97 -2.42 2.64
C LEU A 28 -13.78 -2.30 1.68
N VAL A 29 -13.44 -1.08 1.26
CA VAL A 29 -12.28 -0.83 0.37
C VAL A 29 -10.99 -1.27 1.05
N MET A 30 -10.76 -0.90 2.32
CA MET A 30 -9.60 -1.33 3.08
C MET A 30 -9.47 -2.86 3.11
N THR A 31 -10.57 -3.56 3.45
CA THR A 31 -10.58 -5.02 3.57
C THR A 31 -10.27 -5.67 2.23
N TRP A 32 -10.92 -5.20 1.16
CA TRP A 32 -10.67 -5.70 -0.19
C TRP A 32 -9.21 -5.50 -0.62
N THR A 33 -8.67 -4.28 -0.44
CA THR A 33 -7.28 -3.96 -0.78
C THR A 33 -6.30 -4.84 -0.01
N VAL A 34 -6.49 -5.01 1.31
CA VAL A 34 -5.62 -5.85 2.14
C VAL A 34 -5.66 -7.31 1.69
N ILE A 35 -6.85 -7.86 1.39
CA ILE A 35 -6.98 -9.22 0.88
C ILE A 35 -6.25 -9.37 -0.46
N ALA A 36 -6.46 -8.44 -1.39
CA ALA A 36 -5.83 -8.47 -2.71
C ALA A 36 -4.29 -8.39 -2.62
N ASP A 37 -3.76 -7.45 -1.83
CA ASP A 37 -2.32 -7.25 -1.66
C ASP A 37 -1.66 -8.41 -0.92
N THR A 38 -2.30 -8.94 0.12
CA THR A 38 -1.82 -10.11 0.85
C THR A 38 -1.82 -11.34 -0.05
N GLY A 39 -2.87 -11.53 -0.84
CA GLY A 39 -2.96 -12.62 -1.81
C GLY A 39 -1.86 -12.54 -2.86
N ARG A 40 -1.59 -11.35 -3.40
CA ARG A 40 -0.46 -11.11 -4.32
C ARG A 40 0.88 -11.41 -3.64
N ALA A 41 1.13 -10.88 -2.45
CA ALA A 41 2.37 -11.11 -1.73
C ALA A 41 2.63 -12.60 -1.45
N ILE A 42 1.61 -13.34 -1.02
CA ILE A 42 1.70 -14.79 -0.82
C ILE A 42 1.98 -15.51 -2.14
N GLY A 43 1.26 -15.15 -3.21
CA GLY A 43 1.46 -15.72 -4.54
C GLY A 43 2.88 -15.50 -5.05
N THR A 44 3.40 -14.27 -4.93
CA THR A 44 4.77 -13.93 -5.33
C THR A 44 5.82 -14.64 -4.49
N LEU A 45 5.62 -14.74 -3.17
CA LEU A 45 6.56 -15.39 -2.27
C LEU A 45 6.64 -16.90 -2.50
N THR A 46 5.48 -17.55 -2.68
CA THR A 46 5.39 -18.99 -2.91
C THR A 46 5.67 -19.38 -4.35
N GLY A 47 5.45 -18.47 -5.30
CA GLY A 47 5.47 -18.74 -6.73
C GLY A 47 4.30 -19.60 -7.22
N ARG A 48 3.22 -19.70 -6.43
CA ARG A 48 2.08 -20.58 -6.71
C ARG A 48 0.75 -19.87 -6.53
N THR A 49 -0.28 -20.34 -7.23
CA THR A 49 -1.65 -19.87 -7.01
C THR A 49 -2.17 -20.33 -5.65
N ILE A 50 -2.95 -19.47 -5.01
CA ILE A 50 -3.68 -19.84 -3.79
C ILE A 50 -4.84 -20.75 -4.21
N ALA A 51 -4.79 -22.01 -3.80
CA ALA A 51 -5.85 -22.97 -4.09
C ALA A 51 -7.18 -22.48 -3.47
N LEU A 52 -8.15 -22.17 -4.32
CA LEU A 52 -9.50 -21.78 -3.93
C LEU A 52 -10.47 -22.82 -4.47
N PHE A 53 -11.26 -23.41 -3.58
CA PHE A 53 -12.35 -24.34 -3.90
C PHE A 53 -11.98 -25.48 -4.87
N GLY A 54 -11.18 -26.43 -4.40
CA GLY A 54 -10.99 -27.73 -5.08
C GLY A 54 -10.00 -27.74 -6.26
N SER A 55 -9.38 -26.60 -6.60
CA SER A 55 -8.29 -26.56 -7.57
C SER A 55 -6.94 -26.96 -6.94
N ALA A 56 -6.14 -27.75 -7.65
CA ALA A 56 -4.74 -27.97 -7.27
C ALA A 56 -3.94 -26.66 -7.43
N PRO A 57 -2.95 -26.37 -6.54
CA PRO A 57 -2.04 -25.25 -6.73
C PRO A 57 -1.33 -25.38 -8.08
N SER A 58 -1.38 -24.34 -8.88
CA SER A 58 -0.62 -24.22 -10.13
C SER A 58 0.57 -23.30 -9.93
N ASP A 59 1.68 -23.61 -10.59
CA ASP A 59 2.85 -22.74 -10.58
C ASP A 59 2.55 -21.44 -11.36
N LEU A 60 2.98 -20.31 -10.81
CA LEU A 60 2.77 -19.00 -11.43
C LEU A 60 3.85 -18.72 -12.47
N PRO A 61 3.49 -18.13 -13.63
CA PRO A 61 4.49 -17.69 -14.58
C PRO A 61 5.33 -16.54 -14.01
N LEU A 62 6.55 -16.39 -14.52
CA LEU A 62 7.49 -15.37 -14.06
C LEU A 62 6.96 -13.92 -14.24
N THR A 63 6.00 -13.72 -15.16
CA THR A 63 5.30 -12.45 -15.39
C THR A 63 4.44 -11.98 -14.21
N PHE A 64 4.24 -12.80 -13.17
CA PHE A 64 3.66 -12.34 -11.91
C PHE A 64 4.61 -11.49 -11.06
N LEU A 65 5.90 -11.46 -11.38
CA LEU A 65 6.81 -10.48 -10.79
C LEU A 65 6.46 -9.09 -11.31
N PRO A 66 6.23 -8.10 -10.42
CA PRO A 66 5.89 -6.75 -10.84
C PRO A 66 6.92 -6.12 -11.78
N GLN A 67 8.18 -6.57 -11.75
CA GLN A 67 9.26 -5.99 -12.54
C GLN A 67 9.35 -6.58 -13.95
N ILE A 68 8.64 -7.68 -14.25
CA ILE A 68 8.73 -8.42 -15.52
C ILE A 68 7.42 -8.30 -16.28
N THR A 69 7.49 -7.76 -17.49
CA THR A 69 6.32 -7.59 -18.38
C THR A 69 6.16 -8.73 -19.36
N ARG A 70 7.28 -9.33 -19.78
CA ARG A 70 7.31 -10.49 -20.66
C ARG A 70 8.46 -11.41 -20.26
N ALA A 71 8.18 -12.71 -20.22
CA ALA A 71 9.16 -13.76 -20.04
C ALA A 71 8.78 -14.93 -20.94
N GLU A 72 9.57 -15.18 -21.98
CA GLU A 72 9.36 -16.29 -22.90
C GLU A 72 10.41 -17.37 -22.61
N PRO A 73 9.99 -18.53 -22.07
CA PRO A 73 10.93 -19.61 -21.78
C PRO A 73 11.50 -20.17 -23.09
N ALA A 74 12.76 -20.58 -23.04
CA ALA A 74 13.39 -21.25 -24.17
C ALA A 74 12.66 -22.54 -24.53
N VAL A 75 12.82 -23.02 -25.77
CA VAL A 75 12.14 -24.24 -26.25
C VAL A 75 12.35 -25.42 -25.28
N GLY A 76 11.25 -25.93 -24.73
CA GLY A 76 11.26 -27.03 -23.76
C GLY A 76 11.46 -26.62 -22.29
N GLY A 77 11.60 -25.33 -21.99
CA GLY A 77 11.70 -24.78 -20.65
C GLY A 77 10.33 -24.61 -19.99
N THR A 78 10.18 -25.10 -18.76
CA THR A 78 8.99 -24.88 -17.91
C THR A 78 9.37 -23.98 -16.73
N GLY A 79 9.81 -22.76 -17.02
CA GLY A 79 10.21 -21.80 -15.98
C GLY A 79 9.01 -21.29 -15.20
N SER A 80 9.07 -21.41 -13.88
CA SER A 80 8.05 -20.88 -12.97
C SER A 80 8.62 -19.87 -12.00
N LEU A 81 7.73 -19.04 -11.42
CA LEU A 81 8.10 -18.12 -10.36
C LEU A 81 8.59 -18.85 -9.11
N ALA A 82 8.13 -20.08 -8.86
CA ALA A 82 8.55 -20.86 -7.69
C ALA A 82 10.04 -21.24 -7.73
N ASP A 83 10.59 -21.35 -8.95
CA ASP A 83 11.99 -21.70 -9.20
C ASP A 83 12.92 -20.47 -9.20
N ALA A 84 12.35 -19.26 -9.18
CA ALA A 84 13.13 -18.04 -9.09
C ALA A 84 13.79 -17.89 -7.71
N ASP A 85 14.88 -17.14 -7.68
CA ASP A 85 15.61 -16.82 -6.47
C ASP A 85 14.68 -16.32 -5.35
N LEU A 86 14.89 -16.84 -4.14
CA LEU A 86 14.03 -16.54 -2.99
C LEU A 86 14.10 -15.06 -2.60
N LEU A 87 15.29 -14.45 -2.69
CA LEU A 87 15.46 -13.05 -2.35
C LEU A 87 14.72 -12.15 -3.35
N LEU A 88 14.77 -12.48 -4.65
CA LEU A 88 13.96 -11.78 -5.67
C LEU A 88 12.47 -11.83 -5.31
N ARG A 89 11.95 -13.01 -4.94
CA ARG A 89 10.54 -13.18 -4.54
C ARG A 89 10.18 -12.37 -3.31
N ILE A 90 11.03 -12.37 -2.28
CA ILE A 90 10.83 -11.58 -1.05
C ILE A 90 10.80 -10.09 -1.37
N LEU A 91 11.75 -9.60 -2.18
CA LEU A 91 11.82 -8.20 -2.58
C LEU A 91 10.60 -7.79 -3.41
N ALA A 92 10.16 -8.65 -4.33
CA ALA A 92 8.97 -8.40 -5.14
C ALA A 92 7.65 -8.48 -4.35
N ALA A 93 7.61 -9.26 -3.26
CA ALA A 93 6.44 -9.36 -2.38
C ALA A 93 6.37 -8.21 -1.34
N ALA A 94 7.46 -7.48 -1.10
CA ALA A 94 7.49 -6.41 -0.11
C ALA A 94 6.60 -5.19 -0.45
N PRO A 95 6.59 -4.64 -1.68
CA PRO A 95 5.75 -3.51 -2.05
C PRO A 95 4.25 -3.68 -1.73
N PRO A 96 3.56 -4.78 -2.10
CA PRO A 96 2.14 -4.95 -1.76
C PRO A 96 1.91 -5.07 -0.24
N LEU A 97 2.82 -5.66 0.52
CA LEU A 97 2.70 -5.71 1.99
C LEU A 97 2.82 -4.33 2.62
N ILE A 98 3.77 -3.52 2.16
CA ILE A 98 3.92 -2.11 2.59
C ILE A 98 2.65 -1.33 2.26
N HIS A 99 2.10 -1.51 1.05
CA HIS A 99 0.86 -0.88 0.64
C HIS A 99 -0.32 -1.27 1.56
N ALA A 100 -0.52 -2.57 1.81
CA ALA A 100 -1.58 -3.07 2.69
C ALA A 100 -1.50 -2.45 4.10
N VAL A 101 -0.31 -2.44 4.71
CA VAL A 101 -0.09 -1.84 6.04
C VAL A 101 -0.36 -0.33 6.00
N THR A 102 0.10 0.36 4.95
CA THR A 102 -0.12 1.79 4.76
C THR A 102 -1.60 2.13 4.68
N VAL A 103 -2.38 1.35 3.91
CA VAL A 103 -3.83 1.52 3.75
C VAL A 103 -4.56 1.32 5.09
N VAL A 104 -4.23 0.28 5.85
CA VAL A 104 -4.84 0.02 7.17
C VAL A 104 -4.59 1.19 8.12
N LEU A 105 -3.34 1.66 8.21
CA LEU A 105 -2.99 2.80 9.05
C LEU A 105 -3.67 4.09 8.59
N ALA A 106 -3.67 4.36 7.29
CA ALA A 106 -4.34 5.53 6.70
C ALA A 106 -5.83 5.54 7.04
N VAL A 107 -6.54 4.43 6.83
CA VAL A 107 -7.97 4.31 7.16
C VAL A 107 -8.20 4.47 8.66
N ALA A 108 -7.36 3.90 9.52
CA ALA A 108 -7.47 4.07 10.96
C ALA A 108 -7.32 5.55 11.40
N TRP A 109 -6.37 6.29 10.83
CA TRP A 109 -6.19 7.72 11.11
C TRP A 109 -7.34 8.56 10.56
N LEU A 110 -7.79 8.27 9.35
CA LEU A 110 -8.91 8.97 8.72
C LEU A 110 -10.20 8.78 9.52
N LEU A 111 -10.52 7.55 9.95
CA LEU A 111 -11.69 7.29 10.79
C LEU A 111 -11.63 8.02 12.14
N ARG A 112 -10.43 8.14 12.74
CA ARG A 112 -10.23 8.93 13.97
C ARG A 112 -10.47 10.42 13.71
N ALA A 113 -9.96 10.97 12.61
CA ALA A 113 -10.19 12.37 12.23
C ALA A 113 -11.68 12.65 11.99
N ILE A 114 -12.36 11.80 11.20
CA ILE A 114 -13.80 11.91 10.92
C ILE A 114 -14.62 11.85 12.22
N ARG A 115 -14.24 11.00 13.17
CA ARG A 115 -14.92 10.92 14.47
C ARG A 115 -14.85 12.24 15.25
N GLY A 116 -13.71 12.92 15.24
CA GLY A 116 -13.56 14.22 15.91
C GLY A 116 -14.39 15.32 15.22
N VAL A 117 -14.40 15.34 13.88
CA VAL A 117 -15.25 16.27 13.11
C VAL A 117 -16.74 16.04 13.42
N ALA A 118 -17.17 14.79 13.53
CA ALA A 118 -18.55 14.43 13.85
C ALA A 118 -19.00 14.83 15.25
N GLN A 119 -18.05 15.07 16.17
CA GLN A 119 -18.33 15.60 17.51
C GLN A 119 -18.48 17.13 17.52
N GLY A 120 -18.45 17.78 16.35
CA GLY A 120 -18.59 19.24 16.22
C GLY A 120 -17.31 20.00 16.54
N GLN A 121 -16.16 19.32 16.60
CA GLN A 121 -14.87 19.92 16.94
C GLN A 121 -13.84 19.74 15.80
N PRO A 122 -14.11 20.29 14.59
CA PRO A 122 -13.25 20.08 13.42
C PRO A 122 -11.83 20.65 13.58
N PHE A 123 -11.67 21.70 14.40
CA PHE A 123 -10.40 22.39 14.63
C PHE A 123 -9.64 21.90 15.86
N HIS A 124 -10.17 20.90 16.59
CA HIS A 124 -9.51 20.39 17.78
C HIS A 124 -8.16 19.77 17.42
N GLY A 125 -7.14 19.97 18.27
CA GLY A 125 -5.79 19.46 18.05
C GLY A 125 -5.75 17.95 17.77
N PHE A 126 -6.70 17.19 18.33
CA PHE A 126 -6.88 15.77 18.02
C PHE A 126 -7.14 15.47 16.54
N VAL A 127 -8.01 16.24 15.87
CA VAL A 127 -8.33 16.06 14.44
C VAL A 127 -7.11 16.41 13.59
N ILE A 128 -6.45 17.53 13.90
CA ILE A 128 -5.26 18.02 13.20
C ILE A 128 -4.10 17.02 13.31
N VAL A 129 -3.86 16.45 14.51
CA VAL A 129 -2.81 15.45 14.72
C VAL A 129 -3.08 14.17 13.92
N ASN A 130 -4.33 13.70 13.86
CA ASN A 130 -4.68 12.52 13.07
C ASN A 130 -4.55 12.77 11.55
N TRP A 131 -4.93 13.95 11.06
CA TRP A 131 -4.69 14.35 9.67
C TRP A 131 -3.19 14.40 9.34
N ARG A 132 -2.37 14.95 10.22
CA ARG A 132 -0.91 14.94 10.06
C ARG A 132 -0.37 13.51 10.02
N ARG A 133 -0.83 12.62 10.91
CA ARG A 133 -0.44 11.20 10.93
C ARG A 133 -0.85 10.48 9.66
N LEU A 134 -2.05 10.75 9.14
CA LEU A 134 -2.51 10.24 7.85
C LEU A 134 -1.57 10.67 6.73
N ALA A 135 -1.29 11.98 6.60
CA ALA A 135 -0.39 12.51 5.58
C ALA A 135 1.01 11.87 5.65
N MET A 136 1.60 11.80 6.84
CA MET A 136 2.91 11.18 7.05
C MET A 136 2.90 9.68 6.74
N THR A 137 1.83 8.97 7.08
CA THR A 137 1.67 7.54 6.79
C THR A 137 1.62 7.30 5.28
N LEU A 138 0.86 8.11 4.55
CA LEU A 138 0.79 8.03 3.09
C LEU A 138 2.17 8.34 2.47
N LEU A 139 2.79 9.46 2.81
CA LEU A 139 4.10 9.81 2.25
C LEU A 139 5.17 8.75 2.56
N ALA A 140 5.29 8.33 3.82
CA ALA A 140 6.27 7.32 4.22
C ALA A 140 5.99 5.95 3.59
N GLY A 141 4.73 5.53 3.55
CA GLY A 141 4.32 4.27 2.93
C GLY A 141 4.59 4.25 1.43
N GLY A 142 4.25 5.32 0.72
CA GLY A 142 4.51 5.45 -0.72
C GLY A 142 6.01 5.48 -1.05
N LEU A 143 6.81 6.21 -0.27
CA LEU A 143 8.26 6.22 -0.43
C LEU A 143 8.87 4.84 -0.15
N ALA A 144 8.48 4.18 0.94
CA ALA A 144 8.98 2.85 1.28
C ALA A 144 8.62 1.82 0.20
N GLN A 145 7.40 1.87 -0.32
CA GLN A 145 6.95 1.01 -1.42
C GLN A 145 7.77 1.24 -2.69
N GLY A 146 7.96 2.50 -3.12
CA GLY A 146 8.77 2.84 -4.29
C GLY A 146 10.25 2.46 -4.14
N CYS A 147 10.82 2.65 -2.95
CA CYS A 147 12.18 2.21 -2.64
C CYS A 147 12.32 0.68 -2.74
N MET A 148 11.40 -0.09 -2.17
CA MET A 148 11.46 -1.56 -2.25
C MET A 148 11.33 -2.06 -3.68
N ASP A 149 10.45 -1.46 -4.48
CA ASP A 149 10.32 -1.82 -5.89
C ASP A 149 11.58 -1.46 -6.70
N THR A 150 12.19 -0.31 -6.40
CA THR A 150 13.48 0.08 -6.98
C THR A 150 14.61 -0.88 -6.62
N VAL A 151 14.65 -1.35 -5.36
CA VAL A 151 15.63 -2.36 -4.90
C VAL A 151 15.39 -3.70 -5.59
N ALA A 152 14.14 -4.15 -5.71
CA ALA A 152 13.78 -5.38 -6.43
C ALA A 152 14.20 -5.30 -7.90
N TYR A 153 13.93 -4.18 -8.57
CA TYR A 153 14.36 -3.93 -9.95
C TYR A 153 15.89 -3.89 -10.09
N ALA A 154 16.59 -3.19 -9.19
CA ALA A 154 18.04 -3.13 -9.20
C ALA A 154 18.66 -4.52 -8.97
N TYR A 155 18.09 -5.32 -8.08
CA TYR A 155 18.52 -6.70 -7.84
C TYR A 155 18.32 -7.58 -9.07
N LEU A 156 17.13 -7.53 -9.69
CA LEU A 156 16.82 -8.25 -10.93
C LEU A 156 17.76 -7.85 -12.07
N THR A 157 17.93 -6.55 -12.32
CA THR A 157 18.76 -6.04 -13.42
C THR A 157 20.25 -6.27 -13.20
N ALA A 158 20.73 -6.22 -11.95
CA ALA A 158 22.10 -6.60 -11.63
C ALA A 158 22.37 -8.07 -12.00
N HIS A 159 21.45 -8.98 -11.69
CA HIS A 159 21.61 -10.39 -12.06
C HIS A 159 21.45 -10.60 -13.57
N LEU A 160 20.44 -10.01 -14.22
CA LEU A 160 20.26 -10.15 -15.67
C LEU A 160 21.44 -9.54 -16.48
N GLY A 161 21.90 -8.34 -16.11
CA GLY A 161 22.90 -7.59 -16.86
C GLY A 161 24.35 -8.01 -16.59
N PHE A 162 24.66 -8.43 -15.36
CA PHE A 162 26.01 -8.93 -15.03
C PHE A 162 26.25 -10.31 -15.65
N ILE A 163 25.21 -11.16 -15.68
CA ILE A 163 25.28 -12.50 -16.28
C ILE A 163 25.38 -12.45 -17.81
N ALA A 164 24.65 -11.54 -18.47
CA ALA A 164 24.73 -11.38 -19.93
C ALA A 164 26.11 -10.88 -20.43
N ARG A 165 26.87 -10.17 -19.58
CA ARG A 165 28.18 -9.59 -19.94
C ARG A 165 29.37 -10.50 -19.63
N SER A 166 29.21 -11.49 -18.74
CA SER A 166 30.28 -12.41 -18.33
C SER A 166 30.40 -13.67 -19.21
N GLY A 167 29.89 -13.65 -20.45
CA GLY A 167 29.74 -14.78 -21.38
C GLY A 167 31.03 -15.45 -21.89
N THR A 168 31.96 -15.82 -21.01
CA THR A 168 33.20 -16.53 -21.35
C THR A 168 33.51 -17.68 -20.38
N GLY A 169 32.55 -18.57 -20.13
CA GLY A 169 32.79 -19.78 -19.34
C GLY A 169 31.86 -20.90 -19.74
N THR A 170 32.43 -22.05 -20.11
CA THR A 170 31.79 -23.33 -20.45
C THR A 170 31.11 -23.98 -19.23
N GLY A 171 30.18 -23.27 -18.58
CA GLY A 171 29.44 -23.70 -17.39
C GLY A 171 27.94 -23.43 -17.51
N ALA A 172 27.16 -23.96 -16.56
CA ALA A 172 25.70 -23.77 -16.47
C ALA A 172 25.34 -22.29 -16.56
N ASP A 173 24.32 -21.97 -17.36
CA ASP A 173 23.86 -20.60 -17.61
C ASP A 173 23.44 -19.96 -16.26
N PRO A 174 24.12 -18.90 -15.78
CA PRO A 174 23.84 -18.35 -14.46
C PRO A 174 22.40 -17.81 -14.38
N THR A 175 21.80 -17.42 -15.51
CA THR A 175 20.38 -16.99 -15.56
C THR A 175 19.44 -18.13 -15.19
N GLN A 176 19.77 -19.36 -15.59
CA GLN A 176 19.00 -20.56 -15.26
C GLN A 176 19.02 -20.84 -13.76
N SER A 177 20.15 -20.61 -13.08
CA SER A 177 20.21 -20.77 -11.62
C SER A 177 19.43 -19.69 -10.85
N PHE A 178 19.26 -18.51 -11.44
CA PHE A 178 18.59 -17.37 -10.81
C PHE A 178 17.08 -17.37 -11.05
N LEU A 179 16.63 -17.71 -12.25
CA LEU A 179 15.21 -17.72 -12.64
C LEU A 179 14.61 -19.14 -12.66
N GLY A 180 15.42 -20.16 -12.37
CA GLY A 180 15.05 -21.57 -12.42
C GLY A 180 14.98 -22.19 -13.82
N SER A 181 15.00 -21.37 -14.88
CA SER A 181 14.92 -21.83 -16.27
C SER A 181 15.62 -20.86 -17.22
N ARG A 182 15.84 -21.33 -18.44
CA ARG A 182 16.40 -20.53 -19.54
C ARG A 182 15.26 -19.81 -20.25
N TYR A 183 15.44 -18.52 -20.51
CA TYR A 183 14.48 -17.68 -21.22
C TYR A 183 15.14 -17.08 -22.46
N ASP A 184 14.41 -17.07 -23.56
CA ASP A 184 14.88 -16.48 -24.82
C ASP A 184 14.62 -14.97 -24.84
N GLU A 185 13.53 -14.51 -24.21
CA GLU A 185 13.17 -13.10 -24.07
C GLU A 185 12.75 -12.79 -22.63
N ILE A 186 13.34 -11.75 -22.05
CA ILE A 186 12.92 -11.16 -20.78
C ILE A 186 12.80 -9.66 -20.98
N ALA A 187 11.59 -9.13 -20.84
CA ALA A 187 11.33 -7.70 -20.83
C ALA A 187 11.01 -7.25 -19.39
N THR A 188 11.78 -6.30 -18.90
CA THR A 188 11.55 -5.67 -17.59
C THR A 188 10.87 -4.32 -17.75
N GLN A 189 10.13 -3.88 -16.72
CA GLN A 189 9.62 -2.52 -16.64
C GLN A 189 10.33 -1.73 -15.54
N LEU A 190 10.35 -0.41 -15.71
CA LEU A 190 10.89 0.51 -14.71
C LEU A 190 10.13 0.40 -13.39
N PRO A 191 10.78 0.71 -12.25
CA PRO A 191 10.12 0.72 -10.95
C PRO A 191 8.86 1.60 -10.95
N ALA A 192 7.75 1.04 -10.48
CA ALA A 192 6.47 1.70 -10.40
C ALA A 192 6.36 2.49 -9.08
N TRP A 193 6.65 3.79 -9.15
CA TRP A 193 6.47 4.67 -8.01
C TRP A 193 4.99 4.93 -7.73
N PRO A 194 4.51 4.80 -6.48
CA PRO A 194 3.10 5.00 -6.14
C PRO A 194 2.75 6.50 -6.05
N VAL A 195 2.76 7.17 -7.21
CA VAL A 195 2.56 8.62 -7.34
C VAL A 195 1.23 9.04 -6.71
N ASP A 196 0.16 8.28 -6.90
CA ASP A 196 -1.16 8.60 -6.35
C ASP A 196 -1.16 8.67 -4.83
N LEU A 197 -0.42 7.76 -4.18
CA LEU A 197 -0.32 7.68 -2.72
C LEU A 197 0.51 8.85 -2.17
N LEU A 198 1.59 9.21 -2.87
CA LEU A 198 2.41 10.39 -2.55
C LEU A 198 1.60 11.69 -2.70
N LEU A 199 0.87 11.83 -3.82
CA LEU A 199 -0.01 12.98 -4.06
C LEU A 199 -1.11 13.08 -3.00
N ALA A 200 -1.77 11.97 -2.65
CA ALA A 200 -2.76 11.94 -1.57
C ALA A 200 -2.16 12.37 -0.22
N GLY A 201 -0.92 11.96 0.07
CA GLY A 201 -0.18 12.40 1.24
C GLY A 201 0.09 13.91 1.26
N LEU A 202 0.52 14.48 0.12
CA LEU A 202 0.72 15.94 -0.03
C LEU A 202 -0.58 16.73 0.12
N VAL A 203 -1.68 16.24 -0.47
CA VAL A 203 -3.01 16.84 -0.32
C VAL A 203 -3.49 16.78 1.13
N ALA A 204 -3.29 15.65 1.82
CA ALA A 204 -3.62 15.56 3.24
C ALA A 204 -2.79 16.52 4.10
N LEU A 205 -1.52 16.75 3.74
CA LEU A 205 -0.65 17.70 4.42
C LEU A 205 -1.11 19.14 4.19
N SER A 206 -1.50 19.51 2.97
CA SER A 206 -2.01 20.86 2.66
C SER A 206 -3.33 21.13 3.39
N LEU A 207 -4.25 20.16 3.44
CA LEU A 207 -5.48 20.24 4.24
C LEU A 207 -5.18 20.43 5.73
N THR A 208 -4.15 19.75 6.26
CA THR A 208 -3.73 19.92 7.66
C THR A 208 -3.28 21.36 7.93
N ALA A 209 -2.54 21.98 7.01
CA ALA A 209 -2.12 23.38 7.12
C ALA A 209 -3.32 24.33 7.07
N ALA A 210 -4.28 24.08 6.18
CA ALA A 210 -5.52 24.85 6.09
C ALA A 210 -6.36 24.76 7.38
N PHE A 211 -6.53 23.56 7.96
CA PHE A 211 -7.25 23.39 9.23
C PHE A 211 -6.54 24.10 10.39
N ARG A 212 -5.21 24.11 10.41
CA ARG A 212 -4.45 24.84 11.44
C ARG A 212 -4.63 26.35 11.33
N ALA A 213 -4.68 26.90 10.12
CA ALA A 213 -4.99 28.30 9.90
C ALA A 213 -6.43 28.64 10.33
N GLY A 214 -7.40 27.79 9.97
CA GLY A 214 -8.79 27.93 10.40
C GLY A 214 -8.98 27.86 11.91
N ALA A 215 -8.22 27.00 12.60
CA ALA A 215 -8.24 26.91 14.07
C ALA A 215 -7.78 28.21 14.73
N ARG A 216 -6.70 28.83 14.23
CA ARG A 216 -6.21 30.12 14.72
C ARG A 216 -7.23 31.24 14.54
N LEU A 217 -7.89 31.29 13.38
CA LEU A 217 -8.94 32.28 13.11
C LEU A 217 -10.13 32.12 14.06
N ALA A 218 -10.47 30.89 14.45
CA ALA A 218 -11.54 30.65 15.42
C ALA A 218 -11.14 31.14 16.83
N GLU A 219 -9.90 30.88 17.24
CA GLU A 219 -9.35 31.38 18.52
C GLU A 219 -9.32 32.92 18.55
N ASP A 220 -8.90 33.56 17.47
CA ASP A 220 -8.87 35.02 17.35
C ASP A 220 -10.28 35.63 17.38
N ALA A 221 -11.27 34.97 16.78
CA ALA A 221 -12.66 35.44 16.77
C ALA A 221 -13.34 35.33 18.14
N ASP A 222 -13.07 34.26 18.90
CA ASP A 222 -13.60 34.06 20.25
C ASP A 222 -13.04 35.09 21.26
N GLY A 223 -11.84 35.64 21.00
CA GLY A 223 -11.20 36.64 21.86
C GLY A 223 -11.70 38.08 21.70
N VAL A 224 -12.57 38.36 20.72
CA VAL A 224 -13.08 39.72 20.40
C VAL A 224 -14.46 39.99 21.02
N VAL A 225 -15.13 38.98 21.59
CA VAL A 225 -16.49 39.08 22.16
C VAL A 225 -16.48 39.36 23.66
#